data_AF-A0A8C0H1M6-F1
#
_entry.id   AF-A0A8C0H1M6-F1
#
_cell.length_a   1.000
_cell.length_b   1.000
_cell.length_c   1.000
_cell.angle_alpha   90.00
_cell.angle_beta   90.00
_cell.angle_gamma   90.00
#
_symmetry.space_group_name_H-M   'P 1'
#
loop_
_entity.id
_entity.type
_entity.pdbx_description
1 polymer ?
#
loop_
_entity_poly.entity_id
_entity_poly.type
_entity_poly.pdbx_seq_one_letter_code
_entity_poly.pdbx_strand_id
1 'polypeptide(L)'
;SSSSSACWMFFLVHLAKQPSLRGTLQDSSACEGLKGLAEEQVRICQRQAEAMDSVKHGAELAIEECQHQFHNRRWNCSTLQGLQVFGKAASVSSAGTRESAFIHAISSAGVAFAVTRACSRGELEKCGCDRKIRGVSAEGFQWSGCSDNLSYGIAFSQAFVDNPERSHGVSSSRALMNLHNNEAGRKVKLVPCAGEHTQMSEPLVGDQSLSHPPLFLSKLEWHPQTDYL
;
A
#
# COMPACT_ATOMS: atom_id res chain seq x y z
N SER A 1 -3.37 -26.45 3.94
CA SER A 1 -3.15 -25.50 2.82
C SER A 1 -4.04 -24.29 3.01
N SER A 2 -3.56 -23.26 3.70
CA SER A 2 -4.23 -21.96 3.76
C SER A 2 -4.14 -21.31 2.39
N SER A 3 -5.27 -20.87 1.84
CA SER A 3 -5.33 -20.14 0.57
C SER A 3 -4.47 -18.86 0.67
N SER A 4 -3.61 -18.59 -0.32
CA SER A 4 -2.66 -17.46 -0.34
C SER A 4 -3.32 -16.11 -0.02
N SER A 5 -4.57 -15.91 -0.43
CA SER A 5 -5.37 -14.71 -0.13
C SER A 5 -5.63 -14.49 1.36
N ALA A 6 -5.84 -15.56 2.13
CA ALA A 6 -6.00 -15.45 3.58
C ALA A 6 -4.68 -15.00 4.22
N CYS A 7 -3.55 -15.60 3.79
CA CYS A 7 -2.22 -15.29 4.30
C CYS A 7 -1.86 -13.81 4.13
N TRP A 8 -2.18 -13.22 2.96
CA TRP A 8 -1.93 -11.82 2.67
C TRP A 8 -2.73 -10.86 3.56
N MET A 9 -4.01 -11.13 3.78
CA MET A 9 -4.84 -10.31 4.68
C MET A 9 -4.37 -10.40 6.14
N PHE A 10 -3.98 -11.59 6.60
CA PHE A 10 -3.38 -11.75 7.94
C PHE A 10 -2.09 -10.95 8.08
N PHE A 11 -1.25 -10.96 7.04
CA PHE A 11 -0.01 -10.19 7.01
C PHE A 11 -0.25 -8.69 7.11
N LEU A 12 -1.14 -8.12 6.29
CA LEU A 12 -1.45 -6.69 6.31
C LEU A 12 -1.88 -6.20 7.69
N VAL A 13 -2.77 -6.96 8.33
CA VAL A 13 -3.26 -6.67 9.67
C VAL A 13 -2.16 -6.81 10.71
N HIS A 14 -1.37 -7.88 10.64
CA HIS A 14 -0.30 -8.12 11.59
C HIS A 14 0.76 -7.01 11.51
N LEU A 15 1.09 -6.58 10.29
CA LEU A 15 2.03 -5.50 10.03
C LEU A 15 1.48 -4.18 10.56
N ALA A 16 0.24 -3.81 10.21
CA ALA A 16 -0.39 -2.56 10.67
C ALA A 16 -0.45 -2.44 12.21
N LYS A 17 -0.45 -3.56 12.94
CA LYS A 17 -0.45 -3.58 14.41
C LYS A 17 0.93 -3.53 15.05
N GLN A 18 2.02 -3.59 14.28
CA GLN A 18 3.37 -3.48 14.85
C GLN A 18 3.64 -2.07 15.37
N PRO A 19 4.48 -1.90 16.41
CA PRO A 19 5.09 -0.60 16.68
C PRO A 19 5.96 -0.15 15.49
N SER A 20 6.51 1.07 15.53
CA SER A 20 7.44 1.51 14.48
C SER A 20 8.55 0.48 14.30
N LEU A 21 8.79 0.11 13.04
CA LEU A 21 9.75 -0.92 12.67
C LEU A 21 11.17 -0.33 12.53
N ARG A 22 11.30 1.01 12.56
CA ARG A 22 12.56 1.74 12.38
C ARG A 22 13.64 1.40 13.42
N GLY A 23 13.24 1.00 14.63
CA GLY A 23 14.17 0.54 15.67
C GLY A 23 14.39 -0.98 15.68
N THR A 24 13.38 -1.76 15.29
CA THR A 24 13.40 -3.23 15.31
C THR A 24 14.13 -3.83 14.12
N LEU A 25 14.04 -3.20 12.94
CA LEU A 25 14.61 -3.70 11.68
C LEU A 25 16.00 -3.14 11.37
N GLN A 26 16.73 -2.65 12.38
CA GLN A 26 18.16 -2.31 12.22
C GLN A 26 19.02 -3.55 11.91
N ASP A 27 18.55 -4.73 12.33
CA ASP A 27 19.14 -6.02 11.96
C ASP A 27 18.25 -6.72 10.91
N SER A 28 18.86 -7.17 9.81
CA SER A 28 18.18 -7.91 8.74
C SER A 28 17.56 -9.21 9.25
N SER A 29 18.07 -9.79 10.35
CA SER A 29 17.51 -10.98 11.00
C SER A 29 16.09 -10.73 11.55
N ALA A 30 15.73 -9.49 11.88
CA ALA A 30 14.42 -9.15 12.43
C ALA A 30 13.27 -9.32 11.41
N CYS A 31 13.58 -9.36 10.11
CA CYS A 31 12.62 -9.66 9.06
C CYS A 31 12.05 -11.09 9.14
N GLU A 32 12.80 -12.05 9.70
CA GLU A 32 12.34 -13.43 9.88
C GLU A 32 11.33 -13.55 11.04
N GLY A 33 11.41 -12.64 12.01
CA GLY A 33 10.50 -12.59 13.16
C GLY A 33 9.11 -11.99 12.86
N LEU A 34 8.96 -11.34 11.70
CA LEU A 34 7.69 -10.74 11.29
C LEU A 34 6.73 -11.83 10.79
N LYS A 35 5.68 -12.12 11.56
CA LYS A 35 4.72 -13.18 11.21
C LYS A 35 3.91 -12.79 9.97
N GLY A 36 3.76 -13.74 9.05
CA GLY A 36 2.91 -13.58 7.86
C GLY A 36 3.64 -13.17 6.58
N LEU A 37 4.93 -12.82 6.63
CA LEU A 37 5.73 -12.68 5.40
C LEU A 37 5.98 -14.05 4.77
N ALA A 38 5.81 -14.12 3.45
CA ALA A 38 6.34 -15.22 2.67
C ALA A 38 7.88 -15.13 2.58
N GLU A 39 8.56 -16.26 2.34
CA GLU A 39 10.03 -16.31 2.24
C GLU A 39 10.60 -15.27 1.28
N GLU A 40 9.95 -15.06 0.13
CA GLU A 40 10.40 -14.07 -0.85
C GLU A 40 10.24 -12.62 -0.37
N GLN A 41 9.26 -12.36 0.47
CA GLN A 41 9.06 -11.04 1.06
C GLN A 41 10.05 -10.79 2.20
N VAL A 42 10.44 -11.83 2.95
CA VAL A 42 11.54 -11.77 3.92
C VAL A 42 12.83 -11.34 3.22
N ARG A 43 13.16 -11.89 2.05
CA ARG A 43 14.34 -11.48 1.28
C ARG A 43 14.29 -10.02 0.83
N ILE A 44 13.10 -9.49 0.53
CA ILE A 44 12.95 -8.06 0.19
C ILE A 44 13.10 -7.21 1.44
N CYS A 45 12.48 -7.59 2.55
CA CYS A 45 12.64 -6.95 3.85
C CYS A 45 14.11 -6.86 4.25
N GLN A 46 14.87 -7.96 4.17
CA GLN A 46 16.31 -7.99 4.49
C GLN A 46 17.11 -7.03 3.62
N ARG A 47 16.77 -6.88 2.33
CA ARG A 47 17.45 -5.96 1.42
C ARG A 47 17.03 -4.51 1.59
N GLN A 48 15.82 -4.23 2.05
CA GLN A 48 15.23 -2.89 2.10
C GLN A 48 14.49 -2.67 3.43
N ALA A 49 15.18 -2.97 4.53
CA ALA A 49 14.61 -2.91 5.88
C ALA A 49 14.08 -1.51 6.25
N GLU A 50 14.77 -0.45 5.79
CA GLU A 50 14.34 0.95 5.95
C GLU A 50 12.94 1.23 5.36
N ALA A 51 12.56 0.54 4.28
CA ALA A 51 11.29 0.76 3.60
C ALA A 51 10.12 0.08 4.32
N MET A 52 10.38 -0.85 5.24
CA MET A 52 9.34 -1.65 5.89
C MET A 52 8.47 -0.83 6.84
N ASP A 53 8.97 0.27 7.41
CA ASP A 53 8.13 1.20 8.17
C ASP A 53 7.12 1.90 7.24
N SER A 54 7.53 2.22 6.00
CA SER A 54 6.62 2.72 4.95
C SER A 54 5.63 1.65 4.48
N VAL A 55 6.05 0.37 4.36
CA VAL A 55 5.13 -0.75 4.04
C VAL A 55 4.07 -0.89 5.13
N LYS A 56 4.50 -0.82 6.40
CA LYS A 56 3.60 -0.82 7.55
C LYS A 56 2.59 0.31 7.47
N HIS A 57 3.06 1.54 7.26
CA HIS A 57 2.19 2.70 7.12
C HIS A 57 1.22 2.57 5.94
N GLY A 58 1.68 2.03 4.81
CA GLY A 58 0.82 1.73 3.66
C GLY A 58 -0.28 0.71 3.97
N ALA A 59 -0.01 -0.26 4.84
CA ALA A 59 -1.02 -1.22 5.30
C ALA A 59 -2.05 -0.58 6.25
N GLU A 60 -1.62 0.32 7.14
CA GLU A 60 -2.52 1.10 8.01
C GLU A 60 -3.49 1.93 7.17
N LEU A 61 -2.98 2.73 6.22
CA LEU A 61 -3.77 3.54 5.31
C LEU A 61 -4.77 2.70 4.51
N ALA A 62 -4.36 1.51 4.06
CA ALA A 62 -5.23 0.62 3.30
C ALA A 62 -6.39 0.09 4.15
N ILE A 63 -6.16 -0.23 5.43
CA ILE A 63 -7.21 -0.69 6.35
C ILE A 63 -8.16 0.45 6.68
N GLU A 64 -7.63 1.64 6.97
CA GLU A 64 -8.42 2.83 7.26
C GLU A 64 -9.33 3.19 6.09
N GLU A 65 -8.81 3.23 4.86
CA GLU A 65 -9.64 3.49 3.69
C GLU A 65 -10.68 2.39 3.49
N CYS A 66 -10.30 1.13 3.64
CA CYS A 66 -11.25 0.02 3.47
C CYS A 66 -12.42 0.13 4.46
N GLN A 67 -12.15 0.49 5.71
CA GLN A 67 -13.19 0.74 6.71
C GLN A 67 -14.02 1.97 6.37
N HIS A 68 -13.39 3.04 5.89
CA HIS A 68 -14.06 4.26 5.45
C HIS A 68 -15.01 4.00 4.28
N GLN A 69 -14.56 3.33 3.20
CA GLN A 69 -15.39 3.03 2.02
C GLN A 69 -16.57 2.12 2.34
N PHE A 70 -16.38 1.17 3.26
CA PHE A 70 -17.38 0.15 3.57
C PHE A 70 -18.12 0.40 4.90
N HIS A 71 -18.00 1.58 5.52
CA HIS A 71 -18.56 1.87 6.85
C HIS A 71 -20.07 1.59 6.98
N ASN A 72 -20.84 1.84 5.92
CA ASN A 72 -22.30 1.60 5.86
C ASN A 72 -22.69 0.29 5.14
N ARG A 73 -21.76 -0.66 4.98
CA ARG A 73 -22.01 -1.96 4.33
C ARG A 73 -22.06 -3.08 5.38
N ARG A 74 -22.73 -4.20 5.03
CA ARG A 74 -22.78 -5.40 5.89
C ARG A 74 -21.39 -5.95 6.19
N TRP A 75 -20.51 -5.92 5.20
CA TRP A 75 -19.08 -6.12 5.37
C TRP A 75 -18.41 -4.74 5.39
N ASN A 76 -17.87 -4.34 6.54
CA ASN A 76 -17.33 -3.01 6.80
C ASN A 76 -15.81 -3.01 7.05
N CYS A 77 -15.12 -4.06 6.59
CA CYS A 77 -13.68 -4.23 6.77
C CYS A 77 -13.19 -4.34 8.25
N SER A 78 -14.09 -4.36 9.24
CA SER A 78 -13.73 -4.52 10.66
C SER A 78 -13.17 -5.91 11.01
N THR A 79 -13.53 -6.94 10.23
CA THR A 79 -13.01 -8.30 10.39
C THR A 79 -11.50 -8.38 10.21
N LEU A 80 -10.89 -7.41 9.50
CA LEU A 80 -9.43 -7.31 9.42
C LEU A 80 -8.81 -7.11 10.81
N GLN A 81 -9.44 -6.40 11.74
CA GLN A 81 -8.89 -6.19 13.09
C GLN A 81 -9.07 -7.39 14.02
N GLY A 82 -10.06 -8.27 13.76
CA GLY A 82 -10.51 -9.35 14.65
C GLY A 82 -10.07 -10.77 14.26
N LEU A 83 -9.05 -10.93 13.42
CA LEU A 83 -8.61 -12.22 12.86
C LEU A 83 -7.92 -13.19 13.84
N GLN A 84 -8.10 -12.99 15.15
CA GLN A 84 -7.96 -14.05 16.12
C GLN A 84 -9.36 -14.54 16.46
N VAL A 85 -9.55 -15.86 16.45
CA VAL A 85 -10.66 -16.59 17.07
C VAL A 85 -11.93 -16.81 16.20
N PHE A 86 -12.12 -18.08 15.82
CA PHE A 86 -13.31 -18.73 15.25
C PHE A 86 -13.52 -18.68 13.72
N GLY A 87 -13.72 -19.88 13.14
CA GLY A 87 -13.78 -20.21 11.71
C GLY A 87 -14.91 -19.59 10.86
N LYS A 88 -15.46 -18.43 11.23
CA LYS A 88 -16.35 -17.61 10.39
C LYS A 88 -15.64 -16.52 9.60
N ALA A 89 -14.41 -16.15 9.99
CA ALA A 89 -13.50 -15.30 9.20
C ALA A 89 -13.08 -15.95 7.86
N ALA A 90 -13.35 -17.26 7.71
CA ALA A 90 -13.24 -18.00 6.46
C ALA A 90 -14.19 -17.52 5.36
N SER A 91 -15.28 -16.79 5.69
CA SER A 91 -16.27 -16.35 4.70
C SER A 91 -15.83 -15.12 3.87
N VAL A 92 -15.05 -14.20 4.45
CA VAL A 92 -14.39 -13.10 3.70
C VAL A 92 -13.04 -13.53 3.13
N SER A 93 -12.40 -14.52 3.75
CA SER A 93 -11.28 -15.27 3.18
C SER A 93 -11.69 -16.25 2.08
N SER A 94 -12.96 -16.25 1.66
CA SER A 94 -13.42 -16.95 0.46
C SER A 94 -12.76 -16.26 -0.74
N ALA A 95 -11.69 -16.85 -1.24
CA ALA A 95 -11.00 -16.32 -2.39
C ALA A 95 -11.97 -16.13 -3.58
N GLY A 96 -11.91 -14.97 -4.24
CA GLY A 96 -12.75 -14.63 -5.40
C GLY A 96 -13.97 -13.76 -5.13
N THR A 97 -14.07 -13.13 -3.96
CA THR A 97 -15.11 -12.12 -3.67
C THR A 97 -14.71 -10.72 -4.14
N ARG A 98 -15.70 -9.85 -4.29
CA ARG A 98 -15.50 -8.43 -4.65
C ARG A 98 -14.76 -7.67 -3.55
N GLU A 99 -15.04 -8.02 -2.31
CA GLU A 99 -14.38 -7.47 -1.12
C GLU A 99 -12.89 -7.85 -1.10
N SER A 100 -12.56 -9.10 -1.44
CA SER A 100 -11.16 -9.54 -1.56
C SER A 100 -10.42 -8.80 -2.68
N ALA A 101 -11.09 -8.58 -3.84
CA ALA A 101 -10.52 -7.79 -4.93
C ALA A 101 -10.19 -6.35 -4.50
N PHE A 102 -11.10 -5.72 -3.75
CA PHE A 102 -10.87 -4.39 -3.16
C PHE A 102 -9.64 -4.38 -2.25
N ILE A 103 -9.53 -5.35 -1.33
CA ILE A 103 -8.41 -5.42 -0.38
C ILE A 103 -7.06 -5.54 -1.12
N HIS A 104 -6.98 -6.42 -2.11
CA HIS A 104 -5.77 -6.56 -2.93
C HIS A 104 -5.38 -5.24 -3.61
N ALA A 105 -6.36 -4.54 -4.20
CA ALA A 105 -6.14 -3.24 -4.84
C ALA A 105 -5.73 -2.13 -3.86
N ILE A 106 -6.46 -1.94 -2.77
CA ILE A 106 -6.17 -0.86 -1.81
C ILE A 106 -4.85 -1.08 -1.09
N SER A 107 -4.49 -2.33 -0.78
CA SER A 107 -3.22 -2.65 -0.12
C SER A 107 -2.02 -2.50 -1.04
N SER A 108 -2.11 -2.90 -2.32
CA SER A 108 -1.03 -2.65 -3.28
C SER A 108 -0.84 -1.16 -3.53
N ALA A 109 -1.93 -0.39 -3.58
CA ALA A 109 -1.93 1.07 -3.70
C ALA A 109 -1.33 1.75 -2.46
N GLY A 110 -1.75 1.33 -1.26
CA GLY A 110 -1.27 1.87 0.02
C GLY A 110 0.25 1.72 0.18
N VAL A 111 0.79 0.53 -0.13
CA VAL A 111 2.24 0.30 -0.12
C VAL A 111 2.96 1.17 -1.15
N ALA A 112 2.45 1.25 -2.38
CA ALA A 112 3.05 2.08 -3.43
C ALA A 112 3.06 3.57 -3.04
N PHE A 113 1.97 4.06 -2.49
CA PHE A 113 1.81 5.44 -2.02
C PHE A 113 2.77 5.77 -0.86
N ALA A 114 2.77 4.95 0.19
CA ALA A 114 3.57 5.21 1.38
C ALA A 114 5.07 5.18 1.07
N VAL A 115 5.54 4.20 0.27
CA VAL A 115 6.95 4.15 -0.16
C VAL A 115 7.31 5.35 -1.03
N THR A 116 6.44 5.73 -1.98
CA THR A 116 6.65 6.93 -2.81
C THR A 116 6.83 8.18 -1.95
N ARG A 117 5.95 8.37 -0.95
CA ARG A 117 6.01 9.54 -0.05
C ARG A 117 7.24 9.54 0.84
N ALA A 118 7.64 8.39 1.35
CA ALA A 118 8.88 8.27 2.11
C ALA A 118 10.10 8.64 1.25
N CYS A 119 10.11 8.23 -0.03
CA CYS A 119 11.15 8.63 -0.98
C CYS A 119 11.20 10.15 -1.21
N SER A 120 10.06 10.81 -1.44
CA SER A 120 10.05 12.26 -1.69
C SER A 120 10.36 13.09 -0.46
N ARG A 121 10.15 12.55 0.74
CA ARG A 121 10.57 13.15 2.02
C ARG A 121 12.03 12.90 2.39
N GLY A 122 12.73 12.05 1.64
CA GLY A 122 14.11 11.66 1.93
C GLY A 122 14.24 10.74 3.15
N GLU A 123 13.19 9.99 3.49
CA GLU A 123 13.19 9.04 4.61
C GLU A 123 13.86 7.71 4.25
N LEU A 124 14.02 7.43 2.95
CA LEU A 124 14.63 6.21 2.40
C LEU A 124 15.87 6.56 1.60
N GLU A 125 16.98 5.87 1.83
CA GLU A 125 18.26 6.17 1.18
C GLU A 125 18.30 5.69 -0.29
N LYS A 126 17.59 4.61 -0.61
CA LYS A 126 17.63 3.97 -1.94
C LYS A 126 16.79 4.65 -3.01
N CYS A 127 16.09 5.73 -2.67
CA CYS A 127 15.24 6.47 -3.60
C CYS A 127 15.22 7.97 -3.27
N GLY A 128 14.50 8.74 -4.09
CA GLY A 128 14.35 10.17 -3.92
C GLY A 128 13.34 10.75 -4.90
N CYS A 129 13.33 12.07 -5.03
CA CYS A 129 12.45 12.80 -5.94
C CYS A 129 12.62 12.35 -7.40
N ASP A 130 11.52 12.37 -8.16
CA ASP A 130 11.58 12.29 -9.62
C ASP A 130 12.26 13.55 -10.18
N ARG A 131 13.14 13.33 -11.15
CA ARG A 131 13.97 14.37 -11.78
C ARG A 131 13.64 14.59 -13.26
N LYS A 132 12.63 13.90 -13.79
CA LYS A 132 12.26 13.93 -15.22
C LYS A 132 11.75 15.30 -15.67
N ILE A 133 10.99 16.01 -14.84
CA ILE A 133 10.44 17.33 -15.16
C ILE A 133 11.05 18.35 -14.20
N ARG A 134 11.84 19.28 -14.75
CA ARG A 134 12.54 20.34 -14.00
C ARG A 134 12.63 21.60 -14.84
N GLY A 135 12.74 22.75 -14.17
CA GLY A 135 12.97 24.03 -14.83
C GLY A 135 11.70 24.66 -15.36
N VAL A 136 11.86 25.61 -16.29
CA VAL A 136 10.75 26.40 -16.83
C VAL A 136 10.17 25.65 -18.04
N SER A 137 8.87 25.41 -18.01
CA SER A 137 8.09 24.89 -19.16
C SER A 137 8.07 25.90 -20.31
N ALA A 138 7.68 25.46 -21.50
CA ALA A 138 7.56 26.33 -22.66
C ALA A 138 6.55 27.48 -22.43
N GLU A 139 5.57 27.25 -21.56
CA GLU A 139 4.51 28.18 -21.16
C GLU A 139 4.91 29.11 -20.01
N GLY A 140 6.16 29.03 -19.53
CA GLY A 140 6.68 29.90 -18.47
C GLY A 140 6.43 29.41 -17.04
N PHE A 141 5.76 28.27 -16.85
CA PHE A 141 5.61 27.65 -15.52
C PHE A 141 6.93 27.05 -15.03
N GLN A 142 7.38 27.42 -13.83
CA GLN A 142 8.62 26.91 -13.23
C GLN A 142 8.34 25.72 -12.32
N TRP A 143 8.84 24.55 -12.72
CA TRP A 143 8.87 23.37 -11.86
C TRP A 143 9.94 23.54 -10.77
N SER A 144 9.50 23.49 -9.52
CA SER A 144 10.36 23.52 -8.34
C SER A 144 9.92 22.48 -7.31
N GLY A 145 10.75 22.23 -6.29
CA GLY A 145 10.47 21.26 -5.24
C GLY A 145 10.81 19.81 -5.59
N CYS A 146 10.17 18.88 -4.88
CA CYS A 146 10.39 17.44 -5.00
C CYS A 146 9.15 16.78 -5.63
N SER A 147 9.27 16.35 -6.88
CA SER A 147 8.22 15.54 -7.51
C SER A 147 8.28 14.10 -6.95
N ASP A 148 7.12 13.53 -6.67
CA ASP A 148 7.00 12.15 -6.21
C ASP A 148 7.50 11.16 -7.27
N ASN A 149 8.35 10.19 -6.88
CA ASN A 149 8.83 9.13 -7.77
C ASN A 149 7.88 7.92 -7.75
N LEU A 150 6.73 8.07 -8.42
CA LEU A 150 5.69 7.05 -8.51
C LEU A 150 6.22 5.72 -9.08
N SER A 151 7.16 5.79 -10.04
CA SER A 151 7.74 4.61 -10.67
C SER A 151 8.46 3.73 -9.65
N TYR A 152 9.18 4.33 -8.70
CA TYR A 152 9.86 3.58 -7.64
C TYR A 152 8.87 2.91 -6.68
N GLY A 153 7.86 3.64 -6.19
CA GLY A 153 6.86 3.07 -5.28
C GLY A 153 6.03 1.96 -5.91
N ILE A 154 5.63 2.11 -7.17
CA ILE A 154 4.93 1.07 -7.94
C ILE A 154 5.82 -0.17 -8.10
N ALA A 155 7.08 0.00 -8.49
CA ALA A 155 8.03 -1.11 -8.64
C ALA A 155 8.29 -1.83 -7.32
N PHE A 156 8.43 -1.09 -6.22
CA PHE A 156 8.55 -1.68 -4.88
C PHE A 156 7.30 -2.49 -4.52
N SER A 157 6.11 -1.91 -4.69
CA SER A 157 4.85 -2.59 -4.40
C SER A 157 4.68 -3.85 -5.25
N GLN A 158 5.01 -3.82 -6.54
CA GLN A 158 5.05 -5.01 -7.39
C GLN A 158 6.02 -6.06 -6.84
N ALA A 159 7.26 -5.68 -6.53
CA ALA A 159 8.25 -6.60 -6.01
C ALA A 159 7.83 -7.23 -4.68
N PHE A 160 7.17 -6.49 -3.80
CA PHE A 160 6.83 -6.93 -2.46
C PHE A 160 5.46 -7.64 -2.37
N VAL A 161 4.41 -7.04 -2.94
CA VAL A 161 3.02 -7.51 -2.82
C VAL A 161 2.71 -8.66 -3.78
N ASP A 162 3.31 -8.67 -4.99
CA ASP A 162 2.99 -9.68 -6.01
C ASP A 162 3.82 -10.97 -5.85
N ASN A 163 4.93 -10.92 -5.10
CA ASN A 163 5.88 -12.04 -5.01
C ASN A 163 5.27 -13.35 -4.49
N PRO A 164 4.47 -13.34 -3.40
CA PRO A 164 3.81 -14.56 -2.92
C PRO A 164 2.87 -15.19 -3.96
N GLU A 165 2.21 -14.37 -4.78
CA GLU A 165 1.30 -14.85 -5.83
C GLU A 165 2.07 -15.49 -7.00
N ARG A 166 3.32 -15.07 -7.23
CA ARG A 166 4.20 -15.62 -8.28
C ARG A 166 4.92 -16.88 -7.85
N SER A 167 5.31 -17.00 -6.57
CA SER A 167 6.12 -18.11 -6.06
C SER A 167 5.36 -19.44 -5.95
N HIS A 168 4.04 -19.41 -5.74
CA HIS A 168 3.20 -20.61 -5.69
C HIS A 168 2.78 -21.15 -7.07
N GLY A 169 3.37 -20.63 -8.15
CA GLY A 169 3.03 -20.96 -9.52
C GLY A 169 1.87 -20.13 -10.03
N VAL A 170 2.11 -19.34 -11.09
CA VAL A 170 1.11 -18.51 -11.81
C VAL A 170 0.15 -19.39 -12.64
N SER A 171 -0.28 -20.53 -12.10
CA SER A 171 -1.16 -21.49 -12.75
C SER A 171 -2.58 -21.46 -12.20
N SER A 172 -2.80 -20.83 -11.03
CA SER A 172 -4.14 -20.65 -10.48
C SER A 172 -4.78 -19.38 -11.01
N SER A 173 -6.03 -19.49 -11.49
CA SER A 173 -6.89 -18.34 -11.83
C SER A 173 -6.98 -17.30 -10.71
N ARG A 174 -6.87 -17.77 -9.45
CA ARG A 174 -6.83 -16.91 -8.26
C ARG A 174 -5.59 -16.03 -8.21
N ALA A 175 -4.41 -16.58 -8.47
CA ALA A 175 -3.16 -15.82 -8.44
C ALA A 175 -3.18 -14.75 -9.54
N LEU A 176 -3.70 -15.08 -10.73
CA LEU A 176 -3.87 -14.13 -11.83
C LEU A 176 -4.84 -13.00 -11.47
N MET A 177 -5.98 -13.32 -10.86
CA MET A 177 -6.94 -12.32 -10.40
C MET A 177 -6.35 -11.43 -9.29
N ASN A 178 -5.62 -12.00 -8.34
CA ASN A 178 -4.93 -11.23 -7.30
C ASN A 178 -3.90 -10.27 -7.90
N LEU A 179 -3.06 -10.73 -8.84
CA LEU A 179 -2.11 -9.90 -9.57
C LEU A 179 -2.82 -8.78 -10.36
N HIS A 180 -3.94 -9.09 -11.00
CA HIS A 180 -4.75 -8.11 -11.70
C HIS A 180 -5.28 -7.03 -10.75
N ASN A 181 -5.86 -7.42 -9.62
CA ASN A 181 -6.40 -6.50 -8.62
C ASN A 181 -5.30 -5.64 -8.01
N ASN A 182 -4.14 -6.23 -7.69
CA ASN A 182 -2.97 -5.50 -7.21
C ASN A 182 -2.53 -4.44 -8.23
N GLU A 183 -2.50 -4.78 -9.52
CA GLU A 183 -2.12 -3.86 -10.58
C GLU A 183 -3.16 -2.75 -10.81
N ALA A 184 -4.44 -3.09 -10.74
CA ALA A 184 -5.53 -2.11 -10.80
C ALA A 184 -5.38 -1.06 -9.69
N GLY A 185 -5.08 -1.49 -8.45
CA GLY A 185 -4.81 -0.60 -7.34
C GLY A 185 -3.66 0.38 -7.59
N ARG A 186 -2.54 -0.12 -8.13
CA ARG A 186 -1.35 0.70 -8.43
C ARG A 186 -1.53 1.69 -9.58
N LYS A 187 -2.47 1.42 -10.50
CA LYS A 187 -2.76 2.26 -11.67
C LYS A 187 -3.73 3.41 -11.38
N VAL A 188 -4.41 3.39 -10.23
CA VAL A 188 -5.29 4.48 -9.82
C VAL A 188 -4.44 5.74 -9.79
N LYS A 189 -4.87 6.77 -10.52
CA LYS A 189 -4.09 7.99 -10.79
C LYS A 189 -3.63 8.61 -9.48
N LEU A 190 -2.42 8.29 -9.04
CA LEU A 190 -1.68 9.01 -8.02
C LEU A 190 -1.47 10.40 -8.59
N VAL A 191 -2.43 11.30 -8.37
CA VAL A 191 -2.30 12.70 -8.76
C VAL A 191 -1.19 13.22 -7.86
N PRO A 192 0.00 13.54 -8.41
CA PRO A 192 1.00 14.24 -7.63
C PRO A 192 0.31 15.52 -7.15
N CYS A 193 0.45 15.86 -5.87
CA CYS A 193 0.03 17.19 -5.41
C CYS A 193 0.90 18.21 -6.15
N ALA A 194 0.50 18.63 -7.35
CA ALA A 194 0.95 19.88 -7.91
C ALA A 194 0.30 20.95 -7.05
N GLY A 195 1.10 21.56 -6.17
CA GLY A 195 0.64 22.65 -5.32
C GLY A 195 0.08 23.76 -6.20
N GLU A 196 -1.24 23.89 -6.21
CA GLU A 196 -1.89 25.12 -6.63
C GLU A 196 -1.55 26.17 -5.56
N HIS A 197 -1.22 27.40 -6.00
CA HIS A 197 -0.85 28.51 -5.13
C HIS A 197 -1.91 28.77 -4.05
N THR A 198 -1.77 28.12 -2.89
CA THR A 198 -2.28 28.62 -1.62
C THR A 198 -1.06 28.96 -0.79
N GLN A 199 -0.93 30.24 -0.43
CA GLN A 199 -0.01 30.71 0.59
C GLN A 199 -0.23 29.88 1.87
N MET A 200 0.56 28.81 2.05
CA MET A 200 0.75 28.19 3.35
C MET A 200 2.07 28.77 3.86
N SER A 201 1.95 29.75 4.75
CA SER A 201 3.02 30.21 5.62
C SER A 201 3.72 29.02 6.30
N GLU A 202 5.03 29.18 6.52
CA GLU A 202 6.00 28.31 7.21
C GLU A 202 5.48 27.09 7.99
N PRO A 203 6.16 25.93 7.90
CA PRO A 203 5.79 24.78 8.72
C PRO A 203 6.16 25.06 10.17
N LEU A 204 5.14 25.30 11.00
CA LEU A 204 5.29 25.06 12.43
C LEU A 204 5.54 23.56 12.61
N VAL A 205 6.69 23.24 13.19
CA VAL A 205 7.00 21.92 13.73
C VAL A 205 5.81 21.45 14.57
N GLY A 206 5.12 20.39 14.13
CA GLY A 206 4.06 19.77 14.93
C GLY A 206 2.73 19.48 14.23
N ASP A 207 2.63 19.49 12.90
CA ASP A 207 1.36 19.15 12.27
C ASP A 207 1.14 17.62 12.18
N GLN A 208 0.55 17.06 13.23
CA GLN A 208 0.04 15.68 13.31
C GLN A 208 -1.31 15.51 12.57
N SER A 209 -1.70 16.43 11.66
CA SER A 209 -3.04 16.47 11.06
C SER A 209 -3.26 15.61 9.80
N LEU A 210 -2.39 14.64 9.51
CA LEU A 210 -2.72 13.56 8.57
C LEU A 210 -3.46 12.42 9.29
N SER A 211 -4.54 12.77 10.00
CA SER A 211 -5.48 11.83 10.62
C SER A 211 -6.64 11.46 9.68
N HIS A 212 -6.54 11.82 8.40
CA HIS A 212 -7.45 11.40 7.34
C HIS A 212 -6.65 10.68 6.25
N PRO A 213 -7.12 9.51 5.78
CA PRO A 213 -6.51 8.90 4.61
C PRO A 213 -6.49 9.94 3.49
N PRO A 214 -5.39 10.06 2.74
CA PRO A 214 -5.29 11.08 1.70
C PRO A 214 -6.50 10.98 0.78
N LEU A 215 -7.08 12.13 0.39
CA LEU A 215 -8.22 12.25 -0.56
C LEU A 215 -8.05 11.46 -1.88
N PHE A 216 -6.85 10.92 -2.10
CA PHE A 216 -6.50 9.97 -3.14
C PHE A 216 -7.18 8.60 -2.97
N LEU A 217 -7.25 8.06 -1.75
CA LEU A 217 -7.86 6.77 -1.48
C LEU A 217 -9.40 6.86 -1.44
N SER A 218 -9.94 8.04 -1.09
CA SER A 218 -11.39 8.29 -1.08
C SER A 218 -12.02 8.40 -2.48
N LYS A 219 -11.22 8.70 -3.52
CA LYS A 219 -11.63 8.70 -4.94
C LYS A 219 -11.62 7.31 -5.58
N LEU A 220 -11.27 6.26 -4.85
CA LEU A 220 -11.64 4.90 -5.21
C LEU A 220 -13.14 4.72 -4.97
N GLU A 221 -13.98 5.46 -5.70
CA GLU A 221 -15.38 5.08 -5.87
C GLU A 221 -15.35 3.75 -6.64
N TRP A 222 -15.36 2.65 -5.89
CA TRP A 222 -15.57 1.32 -6.42
C TRP A 222 -17.01 1.26 -6.93
N HIS A 223 -17.24 1.79 -8.12
CA HIS A 223 -18.50 1.63 -8.81
C HIS A 223 -18.75 0.13 -9.00
N PRO A 224 -19.85 -0.41 -8.45
CA PRO A 224 -20.20 -1.78 -8.64
C PRO A 224 -20.86 -1.97 -10.01
N GLN A 225 -20.13 -1.69 -11.08
CA GLN A 225 -20.53 -2.03 -12.44
C GLN A 225 -19.33 -2.78 -13.04
N THR A 226 -19.41 -4.10 -13.18
CA THR A 226 -19.79 -4.70 -14.48
C THR A 226 -19.15 -3.89 -15.60
N ASP A 227 -18.03 -4.38 -16.11
CA ASP A 227 -17.55 -4.27 -17.49
C ASP A 227 -16.04 -4.11 -17.52
N TYR A 228 -15.30 -5.20 -17.29
CA TYR A 228 -14.20 -5.62 -18.16
C TYR A 228 -14.07 -7.13 -17.95
N LEU A 229 -14.43 -7.85 -19.02
CA LEU A 229 -14.50 -9.32 -19.15
C LEU A 229 -13.22 -10.04 -18.69
#